data_AF-A0A1E8CSA4-F1
#
_entry.id   AF-A0A1E8CSA4-F1
#
_cell.length_a   1.000
_cell.length_b   1.000
_cell.length_c   1.000
_cell.angle_alpha   90.00
_cell.angle_beta   90.00
_cell.angle_gamma   90.00
#
_symmetry.space_group_name_H-M   'P 1'
#
loop_
_entity.id
_entity.type
_entity.pdbx_description
1 polymer ?
#
loop_
_entity_poly.entity_id
_entity_poly.type
_entity_poly.pdbx_seq_one_letter_code
_entity_poly.pdbx_strand_id
1 'polypeptide(L)'
;MPVTQRWCFRGQIAGVGSTSGVRVVVGRWADSHLGSFADAMVETAHGHRVLIAPTEGVAEFICATYEFDEVRIEPIVVGGPPGEWQVASTSLDLHIGVGGRMPLGRLLRLVPTRVAASPAGATAIDPVARVVMRGVRTRGTALTGRQEFYGATDLHAVTGLVGRFDDLDLGSLAPVDPPCGFGFSSTPRRPGVTDVLTTVIERD
;
A
#
# COMPACT_ATOMS: atom_id res chain seq x y z
N MET A 1 -2.94 -28.79 -17.84
CA MET A 1 -3.60 -27.46 -17.88
C MET A 1 -2.79 -26.57 -16.97
N PRO A 2 -2.28 -25.40 -17.41
CA PRO A 2 -1.58 -24.50 -16.50
C PRO A 2 -2.55 -24.11 -15.37
N VAL A 3 -2.10 -24.25 -14.12
CA VAL A 3 -2.89 -23.82 -12.96
C VAL A 3 -2.74 -22.31 -12.86
N THR A 4 -3.86 -21.60 -12.83
CA THR A 4 -3.88 -20.16 -12.56
C THR A 4 -4.40 -19.97 -11.16
N GLN A 5 -3.53 -19.54 -10.25
CA GLN A 5 -3.94 -19.17 -8.91
C GLN A 5 -4.38 -17.71 -8.90
N ARG A 6 -5.42 -17.41 -8.11
CA ARG A 6 -5.98 -16.06 -7.97
C ARG A 6 -6.27 -15.77 -6.51
N TRP A 7 -5.74 -14.66 -6.03
CA TRP A 7 -6.02 -14.13 -4.70
C TRP A 7 -6.66 -12.76 -4.81
N CYS A 8 -7.63 -12.50 -3.92
CA CYS A 8 -8.29 -11.21 -3.81
C CYS A 8 -8.04 -10.65 -2.41
N PHE A 9 -7.80 -9.35 -2.35
CA PHE A 9 -7.62 -8.60 -1.12
C PHE A 9 -8.52 -7.39 -1.15
N ARG A 10 -9.20 -7.13 -0.04
CA ARG A 10 -9.96 -5.90 0.17
C ARG A 10 -9.41 -5.20 1.38
N GLY A 11 -9.04 -3.94 1.19
CA GLY A 11 -8.40 -3.19 2.25
C GLY A 11 -8.22 -1.73 1.91
N GLN A 12 -7.34 -1.11 2.68
CA GLN A 12 -6.94 0.27 2.53
C GLN A 12 -5.42 0.33 2.55
N ILE A 13 -4.85 1.21 1.74
CA ILE A 13 -3.41 1.47 1.72
C ILE A 13 -3.19 2.93 2.05
N ALA A 14 -2.42 3.20 3.11
CA ALA A 14 -1.91 4.52 3.41
C ALA A 14 -0.48 4.64 2.87
N GLY A 15 -0.18 5.74 2.20
CA GLY A 15 1.16 6.02 1.72
C GLY A 15 1.59 7.41 2.14
N VAL A 16 2.71 7.51 2.85
CA VAL A 16 3.18 8.74 3.49
C VAL A 16 4.68 8.92 3.35
N GLY A 17 5.10 10.17 3.14
CA GLY A 17 6.49 10.60 3.27
C GLY A 17 6.66 11.42 4.54
N SER A 18 7.89 11.52 5.01
CA SER A 18 8.22 12.27 6.22
C SER A 18 9.44 13.16 6.01
N THR A 19 9.57 14.20 6.82
CA THR A 19 10.69 15.16 6.74
C THR A 19 12.04 14.55 7.13
N SER A 20 12.05 13.42 7.86
CA SER A 20 13.26 12.62 8.07
C SER A 20 13.78 11.94 6.80
N GLY A 21 12.99 11.90 5.72
CA GLY A 21 13.29 11.17 4.48
C GLY A 21 12.78 9.72 4.48
N VAL A 22 12.29 9.22 5.62
CA VAL A 22 11.63 7.91 5.68
C VAL A 22 10.27 7.98 5.00
N ARG A 23 9.96 6.96 4.20
CA ARG A 23 8.67 6.79 3.51
C ARG A 23 8.05 5.49 3.98
N VAL A 24 6.74 5.51 4.24
CA VAL A 24 6.02 4.37 4.80
C VAL A 24 4.77 4.12 3.97
N VAL A 25 4.55 2.85 3.63
CA VAL A 25 3.32 2.36 3.02
C VAL A 25 2.72 1.35 3.99
N VAL A 26 1.48 1.57 4.42
CA VAL A 26 0.79 0.70 5.38
C VAL A 26 -0.42 0.08 4.71
N GLY A 27 -0.46 -1.24 4.67
CA GLY A 27 -1.61 -2.03 4.26
C GLY A 27 -2.50 -2.34 5.47
N ARG A 28 -3.81 -2.11 5.33
CA ARG A 28 -4.84 -2.59 6.26
C ARG A 28 -5.83 -3.44 5.49
N TRP A 29 -5.75 -4.76 5.65
CA TRP A 29 -6.53 -5.72 4.88
C TRP A 29 -7.66 -6.28 5.73
N ALA A 30 -8.89 -5.94 5.33
CA ALA A 30 -10.08 -6.38 6.03
C ALA A 30 -10.50 -7.80 5.62
N ASP A 31 -10.23 -8.18 4.37
CA ASP A 31 -10.59 -9.48 3.82
C ASP A 31 -9.51 -9.94 2.83
N SER A 32 -8.99 -11.15 3.05
CA SER A 32 -8.00 -11.79 2.20
C SER A 32 -7.94 -13.30 2.45
N HIS A 33 -7.27 -14.02 1.56
CA HIS A 33 -7.01 -15.45 1.73
C HIS A 33 -6.11 -15.79 2.95
N LEU A 34 -5.37 -14.82 3.48
CA LEU A 34 -4.53 -14.96 4.67
C LEU A 34 -5.26 -14.50 5.95
N GLY A 35 -6.55 -14.19 5.86
CA GLY A 35 -7.33 -13.55 6.92
C GLY A 35 -7.20 -12.03 6.90
N SER A 36 -7.68 -11.36 7.96
CA SER A 36 -7.48 -9.93 8.15
C SER A 36 -6.10 -9.67 8.76
N PHE A 37 -5.38 -8.69 8.25
CA PHE A 37 -4.04 -8.34 8.73
C PHE A 37 -3.66 -6.91 8.38
N ALA A 38 -2.55 -6.45 8.93
CA ALA A 38 -1.86 -5.25 8.49
C ALA A 38 -0.41 -5.57 8.15
N ASP A 39 0.21 -4.74 7.33
CA ASP A 39 1.63 -4.79 6.99
C ASP A 39 2.15 -3.36 6.79
N ALA A 40 3.46 -3.18 6.91
CA ALA A 40 4.10 -1.91 6.59
C ALA A 40 5.38 -2.12 5.79
N MET A 41 5.52 -1.35 4.71
CA MET A 41 6.73 -1.25 3.91
C MET A 41 7.38 0.09 4.23
N VAL A 42 8.59 0.06 4.75
CA VAL A 42 9.36 1.25 5.15
C VAL A 42 10.57 1.37 4.24
N GLU A 43 10.79 2.55 3.67
CA GLU A 43 12.04 2.87 3.01
C GLU A 43 12.71 4.03 3.72
N THR A 44 13.88 3.76 4.30
CA THR A 44 14.65 4.76 5.06
C THR A 44 15.16 5.88 4.15
N ALA A 45 15.62 6.98 4.72
CA ALA A 45 16.24 8.07 3.95
C ALA A 45 17.47 7.63 3.12
N HIS A 46 18.13 6.54 3.53
CA HIS A 46 19.28 5.95 2.84
C HIS A 46 18.89 4.90 1.80
N GLY A 47 17.59 4.65 1.59
CA GLY A 47 17.07 3.69 0.61
C GLY A 47 16.98 2.25 1.09
N HIS A 48 17.29 1.95 2.36
CA HIS A 48 17.10 0.60 2.94
C HIS A 48 15.60 0.28 3.07
N ARG A 49 15.16 -0.83 2.46
CA ARG A 49 13.77 -1.26 2.37
C ARG A 49 13.48 -2.35 3.40
N VAL A 50 12.55 -2.07 4.31
CA VAL A 50 12.13 -2.98 5.39
C VAL A 50 10.68 -3.35 5.20
N LEU A 51 10.37 -4.65 5.23
CA LEU A 51 9.00 -5.15 5.36
C LEU A 51 8.73 -5.51 6.82
N ILE A 52 7.63 -5.00 7.38
CA ILE A 52 7.06 -5.41 8.65
C ILE A 52 5.80 -6.22 8.35
N ALA A 53 5.82 -7.51 8.70
CA ALA A 53 4.71 -8.42 8.47
C ALA A 53 4.35 -9.19 9.76
N PRO A 54 3.06 -9.51 9.97
CA PRO A 54 2.59 -10.13 11.22
C PRO A 54 2.94 -11.62 11.32
N THR A 55 3.20 -12.28 10.19
CA THR A 55 3.53 -13.71 10.12
C THR A 55 4.44 -13.99 8.92
N GLU A 56 5.16 -15.10 8.97
CA GLU A 56 5.99 -15.56 7.85
C GLU A 56 5.18 -15.76 6.56
N GLY A 57 3.98 -16.34 6.64
CA GLY A 57 3.14 -16.56 5.45
C GLY A 57 2.71 -15.26 4.75
N VAL A 58 2.49 -14.18 5.52
CA VAL A 58 2.24 -12.84 4.94
C VAL A 58 3.52 -12.29 4.32
N ALA A 59 4.65 -12.40 5.01
CA ALA A 59 5.93 -11.93 4.51
C ALA A 59 6.31 -12.62 3.19
N GLU A 60 6.25 -13.96 3.14
CA GLU A 60 6.51 -14.75 1.94
C GLU A 60 5.61 -14.32 0.77
N PHE A 61 4.32 -14.10 1.02
CA PHE A 61 3.40 -13.66 -0.02
C PHE A 61 3.75 -12.29 -0.60
N ILE A 62 4.12 -11.34 0.26
CA ILE A 62 4.49 -9.98 -0.15
C ILE A 62 5.85 -9.98 -0.86
N CYS A 63 6.85 -10.70 -0.33
CA CYS A 63 8.19 -10.83 -0.92
C CYS A 63 8.20 -11.56 -2.27
N ALA A 64 7.17 -12.35 -2.59
CA ALA A 64 6.99 -12.88 -3.94
C ALA A 64 6.66 -11.79 -4.98
N THR A 65 6.24 -10.60 -4.54
CA THR A 65 5.84 -9.47 -5.40
C THR A 65 6.82 -8.30 -5.32
N TYR A 66 7.38 -8.04 -4.13
CA TYR A 66 8.19 -6.86 -3.81
C TYR A 66 9.58 -7.25 -3.30
N GLU A 67 10.54 -6.34 -3.46
CA GLU A 67 11.90 -6.51 -2.96
C GLU A 67 12.11 -5.72 -1.67
N PHE A 68 12.71 -6.37 -0.70
CA PHE A 68 13.12 -5.78 0.57
C PHE A 68 14.55 -6.20 0.90
N ASP A 69 15.27 -5.29 1.54
CA ASP A 69 16.61 -5.54 2.05
C ASP A 69 16.56 -6.20 3.44
N GLU A 70 15.43 -6.06 4.13
CA GLU A 70 15.16 -6.62 5.45
C GLU A 70 13.68 -6.97 5.63
N VAL A 71 13.40 -8.08 6.31
CA VAL A 71 12.04 -8.52 6.66
C VAL A 71 11.99 -8.73 8.17
N ARG A 72 11.00 -8.11 8.81
CA ARG A 72 10.73 -8.22 10.24
C ARG A 72 9.38 -8.86 10.46
N ILE A 73 9.39 -9.98 11.19
CA ILE A 73 8.17 -10.66 11.60
C ILE A 73 7.80 -10.18 13.00
N GLU A 74 6.82 -9.31 13.07
CA GLU A 74 6.37 -8.66 14.30
C GLU A 74 4.87 -8.37 14.23
N PRO A 75 4.15 -8.47 15.36
CA PRO A 75 2.76 -8.02 15.41
C PRO A 75 2.65 -6.58 14.92
N ILE A 76 1.75 -6.34 13.99
CA ILE A 76 1.41 -5.00 13.51
C ILE A 76 -0.11 -4.84 13.53
N VAL A 77 -0.56 -3.74 14.13
CA VAL A 77 -1.98 -3.41 14.26
C VAL A 77 -2.23 -2.02 13.71
N VAL A 78 -3.35 -1.86 13.02
CA VAL A 78 -3.83 -0.58 12.50
C VAL A 78 -5.22 -0.31 13.06
N GLY A 79 -5.30 0.69 13.93
CA GLY A 79 -6.53 1.15 14.58
C GLY A 79 -6.69 2.66 14.50
N GLY A 80 -7.39 3.23 15.47
CA GLY A 80 -7.60 4.68 15.59
C GLY A 80 -9.08 5.09 15.43
N PRO A 81 -9.44 6.28 15.95
CA PRO A 81 -10.77 6.85 15.76
C PRO A 81 -11.01 7.24 14.30
N PRO A 82 -12.26 7.56 13.91
CA PRO A 82 -12.55 8.08 12.58
C PRO A 82 -11.70 9.30 12.23
N GLY A 83 -11.07 9.29 11.06
CA GLY A 83 -10.18 10.36 10.61
C GLY A 83 -8.72 10.18 11.04
N GLU A 84 -8.37 9.07 11.68
CA GLU A 84 -6.99 8.78 12.09
C GLU A 84 -6.64 7.31 11.85
N TRP A 85 -5.37 7.06 11.53
CA TRP A 85 -4.77 5.73 11.62
C TRP A 85 -3.70 5.75 12.70
N GLN A 86 -3.73 4.75 13.59
CA GLN A 86 -2.69 4.47 14.57
C GLN A 86 -2.11 3.11 14.23
N VAL A 87 -0.86 3.11 13.81
CA VAL A 87 -0.11 1.93 13.38
C VAL A 87 0.91 1.63 14.46
N ALA A 88 0.84 0.43 15.04
CA ALA A 88 1.75 0.02 16.09
C ALA A 88 2.35 -1.35 15.80
N SER A 89 3.66 -1.44 15.91
CA SER A 89 4.51 -2.63 15.85
C SER A 89 5.70 -2.44 16.79
N THR A 90 6.60 -3.41 16.91
CA THR A 90 7.80 -3.24 17.75
C THR A 90 8.73 -2.19 17.15
N SER A 91 8.88 -2.19 15.83
CA SER A 91 9.75 -1.26 15.10
C SER A 91 9.07 0.03 14.64
N LEU A 92 7.73 0.09 14.62
CA LEU A 92 7.00 1.19 13.98
C LEU A 92 5.87 1.67 14.88
N ASP A 93 5.91 2.96 15.23
CA ASP A 93 4.80 3.69 15.84
C ASP A 93 4.46 4.88 14.93
N LEU A 94 3.27 4.89 14.35
CA LEU A 94 2.92 5.86 13.32
C LEU A 94 1.46 6.28 13.42
N HIS A 95 1.24 7.58 13.60
CA HIS A 95 -0.05 8.23 13.61
C HIS A 95 -0.24 9.06 12.35
N ILE A 96 -1.34 8.80 11.64
CA ILE A 96 -1.68 9.47 10.37
C ILE A 96 -3.02 10.17 10.53
N GLY A 97 -3.05 11.47 10.26
CA GLY A 97 -4.30 12.22 10.11
C GLY A 97 -4.89 12.00 8.72
N VAL A 98 -6.14 11.54 8.65
CA VAL A 98 -6.87 11.28 7.41
C VAL A 98 -7.89 12.39 7.18
N GLY A 99 -7.66 13.17 6.14
CA GLY A 99 -8.50 14.29 5.75
C GLY A 99 -9.64 13.93 4.80
N GLY A 100 -10.19 14.99 4.20
CA GLY A 100 -11.29 14.88 3.25
C GLY A 100 -10.95 14.08 2.00
N ARG A 101 -12.00 13.53 1.39
CA ARG A 101 -11.93 12.82 0.11
C ARG A 101 -11.39 13.73 -0.99
N MET A 102 -10.40 13.24 -1.73
CA MET A 102 -9.81 13.94 -2.86
C MET A 102 -10.76 13.95 -4.08
N PRO A 103 -10.62 14.90 -5.02
CA PRO A 103 -11.43 14.90 -6.25
C PRO A 103 -11.39 13.56 -7.00
N LEU A 104 -10.21 12.93 -7.03
CA LEU A 104 -10.06 11.61 -7.63
C LEU A 104 -10.83 10.52 -6.88
N GLY A 105 -10.85 10.54 -5.54
CA GLY A 105 -11.67 9.62 -4.75
C GLY A 105 -13.16 9.72 -5.09
N ARG A 106 -13.66 10.94 -5.36
CA ARG A 106 -15.04 11.13 -5.83
C ARG A 106 -15.31 10.45 -7.18
N LEU A 107 -14.35 10.53 -8.11
CA LEU A 107 -14.46 9.87 -9.41
C LEU A 107 -14.37 8.35 -9.28
N LEU A 108 -13.48 7.84 -8.43
CA LEU A 108 -13.29 6.40 -8.20
C LEU A 108 -14.55 5.73 -7.65
N ARG A 109 -15.35 6.44 -6.84
CA ARG A 109 -16.65 5.92 -6.36
C ARG A 109 -17.70 5.71 -7.45
N LEU A 110 -17.51 6.26 -8.65
CA LEU A 110 -18.38 6.00 -9.79
C LEU A 110 -18.05 4.67 -10.47
N VAL A 111 -16.88 4.08 -10.19
CA VAL A 111 -16.47 2.77 -10.71
C VAL A 111 -17.25 1.70 -9.96
N PRO A 112 -18.08 0.88 -10.65
CA PRO A 112 -18.79 -0.20 -9.98
C PRO A 112 -17.81 -1.18 -9.33
N THR A 113 -18.11 -1.65 -8.12
CA THR A 113 -17.24 -2.56 -7.35
C THR A 113 -16.84 -3.80 -8.16
N ARG A 114 -17.73 -4.32 -9.01
CA ARG A 114 -17.44 -5.46 -9.90
C ARG A 114 -16.35 -5.15 -10.93
N VAL A 115 -16.26 -3.91 -11.39
CA VAL A 115 -15.22 -3.45 -12.31
C VAL A 115 -13.90 -3.29 -11.54
N ALA A 116 -13.93 -2.62 -10.38
CA ALA A 116 -12.76 -2.44 -9.54
C ALA A 116 -12.15 -3.77 -9.05
N ALA A 117 -12.98 -4.79 -8.75
CA ALA A 117 -12.54 -6.13 -8.34
C ALA A 117 -12.11 -7.04 -9.52
N SER A 118 -12.30 -6.60 -10.76
CA SER A 118 -11.98 -7.41 -11.93
C SER A 118 -10.59 -7.04 -12.48
N PRO A 119 -9.72 -8.01 -12.79
CA PRO A 119 -8.44 -7.74 -13.44
C PRO A 119 -8.58 -6.92 -14.73
N ALA A 120 -9.65 -7.17 -15.50
CA ALA A 120 -9.98 -6.42 -16.71
C ALA A 120 -10.35 -4.96 -16.42
N GLY A 121 -11.11 -4.69 -15.34
CA GLY A 121 -11.46 -3.34 -14.93
C GLY A 121 -10.29 -2.57 -14.31
N ALA A 122 -9.48 -3.21 -13.48
CA ALA A 122 -8.22 -2.63 -12.99
C ALA A 122 -7.26 -2.28 -14.15
N THR A 123 -7.20 -3.12 -15.19
CA THR A 123 -6.45 -2.84 -16.43
C THR A 123 -7.05 -1.69 -17.24
N ALA A 124 -8.38 -1.54 -17.24
CA ALA A 124 -9.06 -0.48 -18.00
C ALA A 124 -8.91 0.92 -17.36
N ILE A 125 -8.70 1.00 -16.04
CA ILE A 125 -8.56 2.26 -15.29
C ILE A 125 -7.08 2.71 -15.20
N ASP A 126 -6.12 1.80 -15.45
CA ASP A 126 -4.67 2.05 -15.49
C ASP A 126 -4.25 3.30 -16.29
N PRO A 127 -4.79 3.58 -17.49
CA PRO A 127 -4.39 4.77 -18.26
C PRO A 127 -4.84 6.07 -17.59
N VAL A 128 -6.01 6.07 -16.94
CA VAL A 128 -6.56 7.24 -16.24
C VAL A 128 -5.78 7.46 -14.93
N ALA A 129 -5.41 6.38 -14.24
CA ALA A 129 -4.55 6.44 -13.06
C ALA A 129 -3.16 7.00 -13.41
N ARG A 130 -2.55 6.57 -14.53
CA ARG A 130 -1.26 7.09 -15.01
C ARG A 130 -1.28 8.56 -15.41
N VAL A 131 -2.38 9.03 -16.01
CA VAL A 131 -2.53 10.42 -16.47
C VAL A 131 -2.81 11.37 -15.30
N VAL A 132 -3.58 10.95 -14.30
CA VAL A 132 -3.98 11.79 -13.16
C VAL A 132 -3.00 11.69 -11.98
N MET A 133 -2.36 10.52 -11.78
CA MET A 133 -1.37 10.26 -10.74
C MET A 133 -0.03 9.92 -11.39
N ARG A 134 0.70 10.95 -11.85
CA ARG A 134 2.07 10.78 -12.37
C ARG A 134 2.91 9.99 -11.37
N GLY A 135 3.31 8.80 -11.77
CA GLY A 135 4.13 7.91 -10.95
C GLY A 135 3.43 6.60 -10.61
N VAL A 136 2.10 6.51 -10.56
CA VAL A 136 1.40 5.27 -10.22
C VAL A 136 1.38 4.34 -11.42
N ARG A 137 1.83 3.12 -11.16
CA ARG A 137 1.93 2.02 -12.08
C ARG A 137 0.87 1.01 -11.59
N THR A 138 -0.21 0.73 -12.35
CA THR A 138 -1.29 -0.17 -11.87
C THR A 138 -1.22 -1.61 -12.42
N ARG A 139 -0.17 -1.95 -13.16
CA ARG A 139 0.10 -3.31 -13.69
C ARG A 139 1.57 -3.75 -13.59
N GLY A 140 1.93 -4.44 -12.51
CA GLY A 140 3.30 -4.90 -12.29
C GLY A 140 3.49 -6.34 -12.71
N THR A 141 4.55 -6.60 -13.48
CA THR A 141 5.18 -7.93 -13.47
C THR A 141 6.09 -7.98 -12.26
N ALA A 142 5.69 -8.78 -11.28
CA ALA A 142 6.59 -9.21 -10.21
C ALA A 142 7.70 -10.10 -10.78
N LEU A 143 8.73 -10.35 -9.99
CA LEU A 143 9.93 -11.12 -10.32
C LEU A 143 9.67 -12.57 -10.80
N THR A 144 8.45 -13.09 -10.69
CA THR A 144 8.14 -14.53 -10.82
C THR A 144 6.89 -14.85 -11.67
N GLY A 145 6.48 -13.98 -12.60
CA GLY A 145 5.29 -14.26 -13.44
C GLY A 145 3.94 -13.97 -12.75
N ARG A 146 3.97 -13.50 -11.50
CA ARG A 146 2.83 -12.89 -10.80
C ARG A 146 2.44 -11.55 -11.41
N GLN A 147 1.13 -11.36 -11.56
CA GLN A 147 0.50 -10.12 -12.00
C GLN A 147 -0.40 -9.58 -10.90
N GLU A 148 -0.15 -8.35 -10.49
CA GLU A 148 -0.96 -7.67 -9.49
C GLU A 148 -1.78 -6.54 -10.12
N PHE A 149 -3.07 -6.50 -9.77
CA PHE A 149 -4.06 -5.57 -10.27
C PHE A 149 -4.67 -4.79 -9.11
N TYR A 150 -4.50 -3.46 -9.14
CA TYR A 150 -5.03 -2.55 -8.13
C TYR A 150 -6.30 -1.85 -8.60
N GLY A 151 -7.44 -2.18 -7.99
CA GLY A 151 -8.69 -1.46 -8.15
C GLY A 151 -8.88 -0.43 -7.04
N ALA A 152 -8.48 0.82 -7.26
CA ALA A 152 -8.78 1.90 -6.33
C ALA A 152 -10.27 2.30 -6.40
N THR A 153 -10.95 2.39 -5.24
CA THR A 153 -12.38 2.72 -5.17
C THR A 153 -12.67 4.03 -4.42
N ASP A 154 -11.72 4.51 -3.63
CA ASP A 154 -11.78 5.81 -2.96
C ASP A 154 -10.36 6.31 -2.67
N LEU A 155 -10.22 7.62 -2.44
CA LEU A 155 -8.95 8.25 -2.10
C LEU A 155 -9.17 9.46 -1.19
N HIS A 156 -8.54 9.41 -0.02
CA HIS A 156 -8.53 10.46 0.98
C HIS A 156 -7.14 11.07 1.10
N ALA A 157 -7.07 12.38 1.36
CA ALA A 157 -5.80 13.03 1.63
C ALA A 157 -5.29 12.64 3.02
N VAL A 158 -3.98 12.50 3.17
CA VAL A 158 -3.35 12.52 4.50
C VAL A 158 -3.01 13.96 4.85
N THR A 159 -3.36 14.37 6.07
CA THR A 159 -3.22 15.76 6.57
C THR A 159 -2.18 15.91 7.66
N GLY A 160 -1.73 14.81 8.27
CA GLY A 160 -0.71 14.83 9.30
C GLY A 160 -0.01 13.49 9.40
N LEU A 161 1.22 13.54 9.93
CA LEU A 161 2.04 12.38 10.27
C LEU A 161 2.84 12.75 11.51
N VAL A 162 2.85 11.84 12.48
CA VAL A 162 3.76 11.82 13.63
C VAL A 162 4.12 10.37 13.87
N GLY A 163 5.37 10.07 14.18
CA GLY A 163 5.75 8.71 14.49
C GLY A 163 7.26 8.50 14.55
N ARG A 164 7.63 7.26 14.79
CA ARG A 164 9.01 6.78 14.85
C ARG A 164 9.13 5.47 14.09
N PHE A 165 10.28 5.28 13.46
CA PHE A 165 10.72 3.98 12.96
C PHE A 165 12.04 3.64 13.64
N ASP A 166 12.06 2.52 14.36
CA ASP A 166 13.05 2.22 15.38
C ASP A 166 13.18 3.41 16.36
N ASP A 167 14.39 3.92 16.56
CA ASP A 167 14.66 5.09 17.39
C ASP A 167 14.64 6.42 16.62
N LEU A 168 14.35 6.40 15.32
CA LEU A 168 14.34 7.58 14.47
C LEU A 168 12.96 8.26 14.48
N ASP A 169 12.94 9.52 14.89
CA ASP A 169 11.77 10.39 14.73
C ASP A 169 11.53 10.70 13.24
N LEU A 170 10.30 10.46 12.77
CA LEU A 170 9.94 10.66 11.36
C LEU A 170 9.81 12.16 11.01
N GLY A 171 9.63 13.01 12.01
CA GLY A 171 9.30 14.42 11.86
C GLY A 171 7.85 14.60 11.41
N SER A 172 7.60 15.63 10.60
CA SER A 172 6.29 15.94 10.05
C SER A 172 6.04 15.34 8.66
N LEU A 173 4.76 15.33 8.26
CA LEU A 173 4.31 14.88 6.94
C LEU A 173 5.04 15.62 5.80
N ALA A 174 5.56 14.86 4.85
CA ALA A 174 6.19 15.34 3.64
C ALA A 174 5.66 14.57 2.41
N PRO A 175 5.93 15.06 1.18
CA PRO A 175 5.72 14.26 -0.02
C PRO A 175 6.47 12.93 0.03
N VAL A 176 5.91 11.89 -0.61
CA VAL A 176 6.63 10.64 -0.87
C VAL A 176 7.62 10.92 -2.00
N ASP A 177 8.84 11.30 -1.64
CA ASP A 177 9.89 11.72 -2.58
C ASP A 177 11.28 11.43 -1.98
N PRO A 178 12.16 10.70 -2.68
CA PRO A 178 11.92 10.04 -3.97
C PRO A 178 10.84 8.94 -3.88
N PRO A 179 10.24 8.52 -5.01
CA PRO A 179 9.31 7.40 -5.04
C PRO A 179 9.93 6.15 -4.39
N CYS A 180 9.12 5.34 -3.69
CA CYS A 180 9.63 4.13 -3.07
C CYS A 180 10.12 3.10 -4.11
N GLY A 181 11.20 2.41 -3.77
CA GLY A 181 11.90 1.40 -4.57
C GLY A 181 11.54 -0.05 -4.22
N PHE A 182 10.35 -0.32 -3.68
CA PHE A 182 9.91 -1.70 -3.35
C PHE A 182 9.65 -2.57 -4.60
N GLY A 183 9.52 -1.96 -5.77
CA GLY A 183 9.23 -2.66 -7.02
C GLY A 183 8.28 -1.86 -7.92
N PHE A 184 7.26 -2.51 -8.46
CA PHE A 184 6.37 -1.89 -9.45
C PHE A 184 5.32 -0.94 -8.83
N SER A 185 4.97 -1.12 -7.57
CA SER A 185 4.00 -0.27 -6.88
C SER A 185 4.68 0.97 -6.32
N SER A 186 4.31 2.11 -6.86
CA SER A 186 4.76 3.42 -6.42
C SER A 186 3.57 4.17 -5.85
N THR A 187 3.61 4.37 -4.54
CA THR A 187 2.74 5.32 -3.85
C THR A 187 2.84 6.69 -4.54
N PRO A 188 1.70 7.39 -4.77
CA PRO A 188 1.74 8.74 -5.32
C PRO A 188 2.62 9.66 -4.46
N ARG A 189 3.29 10.64 -5.10
CA ARG A 189 4.08 11.65 -4.39
C ARG A 189 3.28 12.40 -3.32
N ARG A 190 1.97 12.57 -3.52
CA ARG A 190 1.07 13.17 -2.54
C ARG A 190 0.55 12.10 -1.57
N PRO A 191 0.80 12.25 -0.26
CA PRO A 191 0.31 11.31 0.75
C PRO A 191 -1.21 11.14 0.73
N GLY A 192 -1.67 9.91 0.94
CA GLY A 192 -3.09 9.57 0.88
C GLY A 192 -3.43 8.18 1.43
N VAL A 193 -4.72 7.99 1.70
CA VAL A 193 -5.31 6.68 2.05
C VAL A 193 -6.24 6.27 0.92
N THR A 194 -5.98 5.11 0.33
CA THR A 194 -6.72 4.58 -0.82
C THR A 194 -7.50 3.36 -0.41
N ASP A 195 -8.81 3.32 -0.69
CA ASP A 195 -9.58 2.09 -0.61
C ASP A 195 -9.26 1.24 -1.84
N VAL A 196 -8.88 -0.02 -1.63
CA VAL A 196 -8.40 -0.90 -2.70
C VAL A 196 -9.07 -2.26 -2.70
N LEU A 197 -9.27 -2.76 -3.91
CA LEU A 197 -9.54 -4.16 -4.22
C LEU A 197 -8.39 -4.67 -5.07
N THR A 198 -7.53 -5.49 -4.48
CA THR A 198 -6.35 -6.03 -5.16
C THR A 198 -6.65 -7.44 -5.62
N THR A 199 -6.28 -7.76 -6.87
CA THR A 199 -6.25 -9.13 -7.37
C THR A 199 -4.82 -9.50 -7.77
N VAL A 200 -4.30 -10.59 -7.21
CA VAL A 200 -3.02 -11.19 -7.60
C VAL A 200 -3.30 -12.45 -8.39
N ILE A 201 -2.65 -12.61 -9.54
CA ILE A 201 -2.75 -13.79 -10.40
C ILE A 201 -1.35 -14.36 -10.62
N GLU A 202 -1.20 -15.66 -10.43
CA GLU A 202 0.02 -16.41 -10.73
C GLU A 202 -0.30 -17.51 -11.75
N ARG A 203 0.58 -17.68 -12.73
CA ARG A 203 0.47 -18.71 -13.76
C ARG A 203 1.72 -19.60 -13.69
N ASP A 204 1.50 -20.89 -13.51
CA ASP A 204 2.55 -21.93 -13.63
C ASP A 204 2.95 -22.17 -15.09
#